data_AF-A0A4R2CXC8-F1
#
_entry.id   AF-A0A4R2CXC8-F1
#
_cell.length_a   1.000
_cell.length_b   1.000
_cell.length_c   1.000
_cell.angle_alpha   90.00
_cell.angle_beta   90.00
_cell.angle_gamma   90.00
#
_symmetry.space_group_name_H-M   'P 1'
#
loop_
_entity.id
_entity.type
_entity.pdbx_description
1 polymer ?
#
loop_
_entity_poly.entity_id
_entity_poly.type
_entity_poly.pdbx_seq_one_letter_code
_entity_poly.pdbx_strand_id
1 'polypeptide(L)'
;MCAIDALGIAAMLGRDTRIESVDVTTGQPIIITTTSGHTDWEPAAAVVFIGADAGVGPSADCCCGYLNFFIGQASAEAWTRNHPGIPGQILNQTQAEDLGTRLFRPLLAD
;
A
#
# COMPACT_ATOMS: atom_id res chain seq x y z
N MET A 1 0.45 -4.97 -9.69
CA MET A 1 1.03 -3.79 -9.02
C MET A 1 0.11 -3.47 -7.86
N CYS A 2 0.67 -3.28 -6.67
CA CYS A 2 -0.07 -3.13 -5.42
C CYS A 2 0.21 -1.81 -4.69
N ALA A 3 -0.41 -1.61 -3.52
CA ALA A 3 -0.24 -0.40 -2.72
C ALA A 3 1.23 -0.11 -2.36
N ILE A 4 1.98 -1.13 -1.94
CA ILE A 4 3.40 -0.98 -1.58
C ILE A 4 4.27 -0.72 -2.82
N ASP A 5 3.95 -1.31 -3.98
CA ASP A 5 4.66 -1.01 -5.23
C ASP A 5 4.50 0.46 -5.60
N ALA A 6 3.29 1.00 -5.47
CA ALA A 6 3.02 2.41 -5.81
C ALA A 6 3.82 3.37 -4.91
N LEU A 7 3.84 3.13 -3.60
CA LEU A 7 4.65 3.90 -2.65
C LEU A 7 6.16 3.73 -2.91
N GLY A 8 6.59 2.51 -3.22
CA GLY A 8 7.97 2.19 -3.51
C GLY A 8 8.48 2.86 -4.79
N ILE A 9 7.70 2.83 -5.87
CA ILE A 9 8.04 3.50 -7.13
C ILE A 9 8.16 5.01 -6.92
N ALA A 10 7.26 5.62 -6.14
CA ALA A 10 7.34 7.04 -5.80
C ALA A 10 8.67 7.37 -5.09
N ALA A 11 9.01 6.60 -4.05
CA ALA A 11 10.27 6.77 -3.31
C ALA A 11 11.51 6.53 -4.20
N MET A 12 11.45 5.53 -5.08
CA MET A 12 12.54 5.15 -5.98
C MET A 12 12.82 6.21 -7.04
N LEU A 13 11.78 6.85 -7.59
CA LEU A 13 11.93 7.89 -8.60
C LEU A 13 12.47 9.22 -8.02
N GLY A 14 12.30 9.45 -6.71
CA GLY A 14 12.72 10.70 -6.06
C GLY A 14 12.05 11.94 -6.65
N ARG A 15 10.84 11.79 -7.18
CA ARG A 15 10.06 12.85 -7.86
C ARG A 15 8.69 12.97 -7.24
N ASP A 16 8.04 14.09 -7.51
CA ASP A 16 6.65 14.29 -7.16
C ASP A 16 5.77 13.28 -7.88
N THR A 17 4.85 12.66 -7.14
CA THR A 17 3.97 11.60 -7.65
C THR A 17 2.57 11.76 -7.12
N ARG A 18 1.59 11.25 -7.87
CA ARG A 18 0.20 11.14 -7.44
C ARG A 18 -0.27 9.71 -7.66
N ILE A 19 -0.70 9.07 -6.58
CA ILE A 19 -1.28 7.74 -6.57
C ILE A 19 -2.78 7.90 -6.36
N GLU A 20 -3.57 7.29 -7.24
CA GLU A 20 -5.02 7.22 -7.12
C GLU A 20 -5.43 5.76 -6.96
N SER A 21 -6.23 5.50 -5.94
CA SER A 21 -6.73 4.17 -5.61
C SER A 21 -8.14 4.27 -5.02
N VAL A 22 -8.70 3.12 -4.68
CA VAL A 22 -9.99 3.01 -4.01
C VAL A 22 -9.90 1.99 -2.89
N ASP A 23 -10.64 2.24 -1.82
CA ASP A 23 -10.86 1.23 -0.80
C ASP A 23 -11.70 0.09 -1.40
N VAL A 24 -11.15 -1.12 -1.37
CA VAL A 24 -11.79 -2.29 -1.98
C VAL A 24 -13.08 -2.73 -1.28
N THR A 25 -13.34 -2.26 -0.05
CA THR A 25 -14.56 -2.57 0.68
C THR A 25 -15.66 -1.54 0.48
N THR A 26 -15.31 -0.25 0.42
CA THR A 26 -16.29 0.84 0.36
C THR A 26 -16.39 1.49 -1.02
N GLY A 27 -15.40 1.29 -1.89
CA GLY A 27 -15.26 1.96 -3.18
C GLY A 27 -14.86 3.44 -3.07
N GLN A 28 -14.59 3.95 -1.87
CA GLN A 28 -14.24 5.35 -1.67
C GLN A 28 -12.82 5.64 -2.18
N PRO A 29 -12.59 6.82 -2.78
CA PRO A 29 -11.29 7.18 -3.34
C PRO A 29 -10.24 7.37 -2.26
N ILE A 30 -9.01 6.99 -2.60
CA ILE A 30 -7.80 7.24 -1.82
C ILE A 30 -6.79 7.89 -2.74
N ILE A 31 -6.28 9.04 -2.35
CA ILE A 31 -5.30 9.81 -3.10
C ILE A 31 -4.08 10.01 -2.22
N ILE A 32 -2.91 9.68 -2.74
CA ILE A 32 -1.63 9.90 -2.06
C ILE A 32 -0.77 10.75 -2.97
N THR A 33 -0.35 11.91 -2.47
CA THR A 33 0.44 12.87 -3.25
C THR A 33 1.78 13.06 -2.57
N THR A 34 2.87 12.85 -3.30
CA THR A 34 4.21 13.20 -2.86
C THR A 34 4.61 14.49 -3.53
N THR A 35 5.00 15.50 -2.76
CA THR A 35 5.49 16.79 -3.23
C THR A 35 6.72 17.20 -2.45
N SER A 36 7.84 17.42 -3.15
CA SER A 36 9.12 17.80 -2.53
C SER A 36 9.56 16.88 -1.39
N GLY A 37 9.27 15.58 -1.52
CA GLY A 37 9.60 14.56 -0.52
C GLY A 37 8.64 14.47 0.68
N HIS A 38 7.59 15.28 0.72
CA HIS A 38 6.50 15.15 1.68
C HIS A 38 5.34 14.38 1.05
N THR A 39 4.76 13.43 1.79
CA THR A 39 3.65 12.60 1.31
C THR A 39 2.39 12.92 2.11
N ASP A 40 1.35 13.33 1.40
CA ASP A 40 0.02 13.62 1.94
C ASP A 40 -0.97 12.54 1.50
N TRP A 41 -1.79 12.07 2.44
CA TRP A 41 -2.77 11.01 2.24
C TRP A 41 -4.18 11.55 2.43
N GLU A 42 -5.04 11.25 1.47
CA GLU A 42 -6.47 11.57 1.52
C GLU A 42 -7.28 10.27 1.31
N PRO A 43 -8.06 9.82 2.31
CA PRO A 43 -8.23 10.43 3.63
C PRO A 43 -6.99 10.29 4.52
N ALA A 44 -6.81 11.24 5.46
CA ALA A 44 -5.68 11.24 6.40
C ALA A 44 -5.67 10.06 7.37
N ALA A 45 -6.75 9.28 7.44
CA ALA A 45 -6.81 8.04 8.22
C ALA A 45 -6.43 6.80 7.39
N ALA A 46 -6.11 6.95 6.11
CA ALA A 46 -5.85 5.83 5.23
C ALA A 46 -4.68 4.97 5.72
N VAL A 47 -4.81 3.66 5.47
CA VAL A 47 -3.88 2.61 5.91
C VAL A 47 -3.64 1.62 4.77
N VAL A 48 -2.62 0.78 4.92
CA VAL A 48 -2.30 -0.29 3.97
C VAL A 48 -2.40 -1.62 4.69
N PHE A 49 -3.13 -2.59 4.13
CA PHE A 49 -2.98 -3.99 4.55
C PHE A 49 -1.89 -4.64 3.70
N ILE A 50 -0.95 -5.31 4.36
CA ILE A 50 0.02 -6.16 3.70
C ILE A 50 -0.19 -7.61 4.10
N GLY A 51 -0.48 -8.45 3.11
CA GLY A 51 -0.65 -9.89 3.29
C GLY A 51 -0.18 -10.63 2.04
N ALA A 52 0.03 -11.93 2.20
CA ALA A 52 0.36 -12.82 1.12
C ALA A 52 -0.38 -14.13 1.34
N ASP A 53 -0.92 -14.69 0.27
CA ASP A 53 -1.31 -16.10 0.29
C ASP A 53 -0.03 -16.94 0.28
N ALA A 54 -0.02 -18.05 1.02
CA ALA A 54 1.10 -18.98 1.09
C ALA A 54 1.28 -19.81 -0.20
N GLY A 55 0.55 -19.47 -1.27
CA GLY A 55 0.65 -20.07 -2.60
C GLY A 55 2.02 -19.89 -3.23
N VAL A 56 2.37 -20.84 -4.11
CA VAL A 56 3.60 -20.81 -4.90
C VAL A 56 3.29 -20.16 -6.25
N GLY A 57 3.88 -18.99 -6.51
CA GLY A 57 3.66 -18.26 -7.77
C GLY A 57 4.37 -16.89 -7.77
N PRO A 58 4.30 -16.15 -8.89
CA PRO A 58 4.82 -14.78 -8.97
C PRO A 58 4.22 -13.90 -7.87
N SER A 59 5.00 -12.97 -7.31
CA SER A 59 4.51 -12.05 -6.26
C SER A 59 3.28 -11.24 -6.69
N ALA A 60 3.11 -11.01 -8.00
CA ALA A 60 1.92 -10.37 -8.56
C ALA A 60 0.64 -11.21 -8.38
N ASP A 61 0.77 -12.53 -8.39
CA ASP A 61 -0.35 -13.47 -8.30
C ASP A 61 -0.63 -13.89 -6.85
N CYS A 62 0.41 -13.94 -6.01
CA CYS A 62 0.29 -14.38 -4.60
C CYS A 62 0.11 -13.23 -3.59
N CYS A 63 0.55 -12.01 -3.91
CA CYS A 63 0.55 -10.89 -2.96
C CYS A 63 -0.27 -9.67 -3.42
N CYS A 64 -0.26 -9.33 -4.72
CA CYS A 64 -0.84 -8.05 -5.17
C CYS A 64 -2.37 -7.96 -5.10
N GLY A 65 -3.11 -9.08 -5.04
CA GLY A 65 -4.55 -9.06 -4.77
C GLY A 65 -4.91 -8.66 -3.33
N TYR A 66 -3.92 -8.66 -2.43
CA TYR A 66 -4.10 -8.52 -0.98
C TYR A 66 -3.27 -7.38 -0.39
N LEU A 67 -2.64 -6.56 -1.22
CA LEU A 67 -1.81 -5.43 -0.82
C LEU A 67 -2.56 -4.14 -1.17
N ASN A 68 -3.59 -3.82 -0.37
CA ASN A 68 -4.59 -2.79 -0.69
C ASN A 68 -4.52 -1.57 0.25
N PHE A 69 -4.89 -0.41 -0.28
CA PHE A 69 -5.19 0.78 0.50
C PHE A 69 -6.62 0.69 1.07
N PHE A 70 -6.82 1.24 2.27
CA PHE A 70 -8.12 1.40 2.90
C PHE A 70 -8.27 2.81 3.43
N ILE A 71 -9.51 3.34 3.44
CA ILE A 71 -9.79 4.70 3.94
C ILE A 71 -9.51 4.86 5.44
N GLY A 72 -9.35 3.74 6.16
CA GLY A 72 -9.13 3.73 7.59
C GLY A 72 -8.98 2.34 8.17
N GLN A 73 -8.50 2.29 9.40
CA GLN A 73 -8.26 1.04 10.12
C GLN A 73 -9.50 0.15 10.23
N ALA A 74 -10.67 0.72 10.53
CA ALA A 74 -11.91 -0.04 10.62
C ALA A 74 -12.29 -0.76 9.31
N SER A 75 -12.01 -0.11 8.17
CA SER A 75 -12.24 -0.68 6.84
C SER A 75 -11.30 -1.84 6.56
N ALA A 76 -10.00 -1.65 6.83
CA ALA A 76 -8.99 -2.69 6.70
C ALA A 76 -9.30 -3.91 7.61
N GLU A 77 -9.68 -3.68 8.86
CA GLU A 77 -10.06 -4.75 9.78
C GLU A 77 -11.32 -5.50 9.34
N ALA A 78 -12.31 -4.80 8.79
CA ALA A 78 -13.49 -5.43 8.22
C ALA A 78 -13.13 -6.34 7.03
N TRP A 79 -12.24 -5.86 6.16
CA TRP A 79 -11.70 -6.68 5.08
C TRP A 79 -10.95 -7.90 5.60
N THR A 80 -10.05 -7.76 6.57
CA THR A 80 -9.28 -8.87 7.14
C THR A 80 -10.18 -9.92 7.78
N ARG A 81 -11.24 -9.52 8.51
CA ARG A 81 -12.21 -10.47 9.08
C ARG A 81 -12.94 -11.30 8.02
N ASN A 82 -13.16 -10.73 6.83
CA ASN A 82 -13.78 -11.43 5.71
C ASN A 82 -12.78 -12.30 4.90
N HIS A 83 -11.48 -12.19 5.18
CA HIS A 83 -10.41 -12.93 4.51
C HIS A 83 -9.50 -13.65 5.51
N PRO A 84 -10.04 -14.54 6.37
CA PRO A 84 -9.27 -15.18 7.44
C PRO A 84 -8.14 -16.11 6.92
N GLY A 85 -8.20 -16.54 5.66
CA GLY A 85 -7.16 -17.35 5.03
C GLY A 85 -5.91 -16.57 4.62
N ILE A 86 -5.90 -15.24 4.79
CA ILE A 86 -4.83 -14.36 4.31
C ILE A 86 -4.11 -13.76 5.53
N PRO A 87 -2.99 -14.37 5.97
CA PRO A 87 -2.20 -13.79 7.04
C PRO A 87 -1.60 -12.45 6.58
N GLY A 88 -1.64 -11.46 7.46
CA GLY A 88 -1.10 -10.14 7.16
C GLY A 88 -1.18 -9.16 8.33
N GLN A 89 -0.79 -7.93 8.05
CA GLN A 89 -0.76 -6.83 9.02
C GLN A 89 -1.25 -5.54 8.39
N ILE A 90 -1.88 -4.70 9.19
CA ILE A 90 -2.28 -3.35 8.80
C ILE A 90 -1.14 -2.40 9.20
N LEU A 91 -0.65 -1.63 8.24
CA LEU A 91 0.36 -0.60 8.40
C LEU A 91 -0.28 0.78 8.35
N ASN A 92 0.18 1.66 9.24
CA ASN A 92 -0.08 3.09 9.11
C ASN A 92 0.78 3.71 7.98
N GLN A 93 0.55 4.99 7.69
CA GLN A 93 1.20 5.72 6.60
C GLN A 93 2.72 5.68 6.68
N THR A 94 3.29 6.07 7.83
CA THR A 94 4.73 6.06 8.06
C THR A 94 5.34 4.67 7.86
N GLN A 95 4.70 3.64 8.41
CA GLN A 95 5.17 2.25 8.26
C GLN A 95 5.14 1.79 6.80
N ALA A 96 4.10 2.15 6.05
CA ALA A 96 3.94 1.79 4.65
C ALA A 96 4.94 2.52 3.74
N GLU A 97 5.15 3.82 3.95
CA GLU A 97 6.16 4.62 3.23
C GLU A 97 7.57 4.12 3.49
N ASP A 98 7.89 3.84 4.76
CA ASP A 98 9.17 3.26 5.18
C ASP A 98 9.41 1.91 4.51
N LEU A 99 8.39 1.05 4.45
CA LEU A 99 8.49 -0.25 3.79
C LEU A 99 8.73 -0.09 2.28
N GLY A 100 7.94 0.74 1.60
CA GLY A 100 8.11 1.02 0.17
C GLY A 100 9.50 1.56 -0.13
N THR A 101 9.97 2.53 0.67
CA THR A 101 11.31 3.11 0.54
C THR A 101 12.40 2.06 0.69
N ARG A 102 12.36 1.22 1.74
CA ARG A 102 13.37 0.18 1.95
C ARG A 102 13.42 -0.84 0.81
N LEU A 103 12.27 -1.20 0.26
CA LEU A 103 12.17 -2.22 -0.79
C LEU A 103 12.63 -1.69 -2.16
N PHE A 104 12.30 -0.45 -2.50
CA PHE A 104 12.46 0.04 -3.87
C PHE A 104 13.58 1.07 -4.05
N ARG A 105 13.90 1.89 -3.04
CA ARG A 105 14.95 2.91 -3.17
C ARG A 105 16.31 2.36 -3.62
N PRO A 106 16.79 1.20 -3.11
CA PRO A 106 18.07 0.64 -3.55
C PRO A 106 18.11 0.20 -5.01
N LEU A 107 16.96 0.05 -5.68
CA LEU A 107 16.90 -0.48 -7.05
C LEU A 107 17.40 0.51 -8.10
N LEU A 108 17.37 1.81 -7.79
CA LEU A 108 17.90 2.89 -8.63
C LEU A 108 18.91 3.77 -7.88
N ALA A 109 19.35 3.35 -6.70
CA ALA A 109 20.43 4.03 -6.00
C ALA A 109 21.76 3.53 -6.58
N ASP A 110 22.54 4.44 -7.17
CA ASP A 110 23.91 4.19 -7.61
C ASP A 110 24.83 3.84 -6.42
#